data_AF-A0AAX1F511-F1
#
_entry.id   AF-A0AAX1F511-F1
#
_cell.length_a   1.000
_cell.length_b   1.000
_cell.length_c   1.000
_cell.angle_alpha   90.00
_cell.angle_beta   90.00
_cell.angle_gamma   90.00
#
_symmetry.space_group_name_H-M   'P 1'
#
loop_
_entity.id
_entity.type
_entity.pdbx_description
1 polymer ?
#
loop_
_entity_poly.entity_id
_entity_poly.type
_entity_poly.pdbx_seq_one_letter_code
_entity_poly.pdbx_strand_id
1 'polypeptide(L)' 'MDQATETATLMATGLLTAHGGLDTNQAIALQSIAGDLQICQVVDPNKTCCFAMPRTVTEQLRMERMELP' A
#
# COMPACT_ATOMS: atom_id res chain seq x y z
N MET A 1 -10.89 -7.68 -11.02
CA MET A 1 -9.55 -7.10 -10.77
C MET A 1 -9.73 -5.84 -9.97
N ASP A 2 -10.62 -4.97 -10.42
CA ASP A 2 -10.96 -3.70 -9.79
C ASP A 2 -11.18 -3.77 -8.27
N GLN A 3 -11.90 -4.77 -7.77
CA GLN A 3 -12.12 -4.95 -6.33
C GLN A 3 -10.85 -5.29 -5.53
N ALA A 4 -9.94 -6.09 -6.11
CA ALA A 4 -8.66 -6.38 -5.46
C ALA A 4 -7.79 -5.12 -5.42
N THR A 5 -7.76 -4.36 -6.52
CA THR A 5 -7.05 -3.09 -6.65
C THR A 5 -7.55 -2.06 -5.62
N GLU A 6 -8.86 -1.90 -5.51
CA GLU A 6 -9.49 -1.01 -4.55
C GLU A 6 -9.11 -1.40 -3.13
N THR A 7 -9.23 -2.69 -2.79
CA THR A 7 -8.88 -3.21 -1.48
C THR A 7 -7.41 -2.95 -1.13
N ALA A 8 -6.48 -3.27 -2.04
CA ALA A 8 -5.05 -3.07 -1.80
C ALA A 8 -4.68 -1.59 -1.60
N THR A 9 -5.32 -0.68 -2.35
CA THR A 9 -5.11 0.77 -2.23
C THR A 9 -5.67 1.33 -0.91
N LEU A 10 -6.86 0.88 -0.50
CA LEU A 10 -7.45 1.26 0.79
C LEU A 10 -6.63 0.74 1.96
N MET A 11 -6.12 -0.50 1.88
CA MET A 11 -5.22 -1.07 2.89
C MET A 11 -3.92 -0.28 3.02
N ALA A 12 -3.30 0.10 1.89
CA ALA A 12 -2.10 0.93 1.90
C ALA A 12 -2.35 2.32 2.52
N THR A 13 -3.48 2.93 2.21
CA THR A 13 -3.91 4.20 2.83
C THR A 13 -4.09 4.04 4.35
N GLY A 14 -4.77 2.97 4.77
CA GLY A 14 -4.93 2.64 6.18
C GLY A 14 -3.59 2.45 6.90
N LEU A 15 -2.65 1.74 6.29
CA LEU A 15 -1.32 1.52 6.85
C LEU A 15 -0.54 2.83 7.04
N LEU A 16 -0.52 3.68 6.00
CA LEU A 16 0.21 4.96 6.01
C LEU A 16 -0.39 5.96 7.00
N THR A 17 -1.71 5.98 7.14
CA THR A 17 -2.38 6.85 8.11
C THR A 17 -2.20 6.35 9.54
N ALA A 18 -2.27 5.02 9.77
CA ALA A 18 -2.12 4.43 11.10
C ALA A 18 -0.68 4.48 11.63
N HIS A 19 0.32 4.32 10.76
CA HIS A 19 1.73 4.14 11.19
C HIS A 19 2.70 5.17 10.61
N GLY A 20 2.35 5.86 9.53
CA GLY A 20 3.20 6.86 8.88
C GLY A 20 2.98 8.29 9.35
N GLY A 21 2.02 8.54 10.25
CA GLY A 21 1.68 9.87 10.75
C GLY A 21 1.09 10.81 9.68
N LEU A 22 0.58 10.25 8.58
CA LEU A 22 -0.02 11.00 7.48
C LEU A 22 -1.53 11.13 7.67
N ASP A 23 -2.11 12.23 7.24
CA ASP A 23 -3.54 12.28 6.99
C ASP A 23 -3.91 11.52 5.71
N THR A 24 -5.21 11.27 5.50
CA THR A 24 -5.71 10.52 4.34
C THR A 24 -5.28 11.13 3.01
N ASN A 25 -5.31 12.45 2.87
CA ASN A 25 -4.96 13.11 1.62
C ASN A 25 -3.45 13.00 1.35
N GLN A 26 -2.63 13.16 2.39
CA GLN A 26 -1.19 12.97 2.30
C GLN A 26 -0.83 11.53 1.93
N ALA A 27 -1.50 10.54 2.55
CA ALA A 27 -1.29 9.12 2.25
C ALA A 27 -1.68 8.78 0.80
N ILE A 28 -2.80 9.31 0.30
CA ILE A 28 -3.23 9.12 -1.10
C ILE A 28 -2.23 9.77 -2.06
N ALA A 29 -1.81 11.01 -1.78
CA ALA A 29 -0.84 11.71 -2.62
C ALA A 29 0.50 10.96 -2.68
N LEU A 30 0.98 10.47 -1.54
CA LEU A 30 2.22 9.70 -1.47
C LEU A 30 2.11 8.39 -2.26
N GLN A 31 1.00 7.66 -2.11
CA GLN A 31 0.72 6.44 -2.88
C GLN A 31 0.71 6.71 -4.38
N SER A 32 0.11 7.81 -4.82
CA SER A 32 0.06 8.15 -6.25
C SER A 32 1.42 8.52 -6.84
N ILE A 33 2.34 9.07 -6.03
CA ILE A 33 3.66 9.54 -6.51
C ILE A 33 4.71 8.44 -6.43
N ALA A 34 4.70 7.67 -5.35
CA ALA A 34 5.78 6.75 -5.00
C ALA A 34 5.34 5.29 -4.86
N GLY A 35 4.04 5.03 -4.82
CA GLY A 35 3.51 3.67 -4.70
C GLY A 35 3.35 2.97 -6.04
N ASP A 36 3.36 1.65 -6.00
CA ASP A 36 3.19 0.78 -7.17
C ASP A 36 2.15 -0.30 -6.87
N LEU A 37 1.11 -0.36 -7.69
CA LEU A 37 0.10 -1.41 -7.61
C LEU A 37 0.49 -2.56 -8.53
N GLN A 38 0.84 -3.69 -7.94
CA GLN A 38 1.36 -4.85 -8.66
C GLN A 38 0.34 -5.97 -8.70
N ILE A 39 0.14 -6.53 -9.89
CA ILE A 39 -0.73 -7.71 -10.07
C ILE A 39 0.09 -8.95 -9.72
N CYS A 40 -0.35 -9.70 -8.71
CA CYS A 40 0.33 -10.93 -8.30
C CYS A 40 -0.12 -12.10 -9.16
N GLN A 41 -1.43 -12.31 -9.28
CA GLN A 41 -1.99 -13.37 -10.10
C GLN A 41 -3.41 -13.02 -10.56
N VAL A 42 -3.72 -13.50 -11.77
CA VAL A 42 -5.01 -13.28 -12.43
C VAL A 42 -5.74 -14.57 -12.79
N VAL A 43 -5.10 -15.70 -12.51
CA VAL A 43 -5.43 -17.03 -13.03
C VAL A 43 -6.21 -17.87 -12.02
N ASP A 44 -6.14 -17.53 -10.73
CA ASP A 44 -6.94 -18.20 -9.71
C ASP A 44 -8.38 -17.66 -9.70
N PRO A 45 -9.32 -18.41 -9.08
CA PRO A 45 -10.71 -17.96 -8.93
C PRO A 45 -10.81 -16.59 -8.26
N ASN A 46 -9.95 -16.36 -7.27
CA ASN A 46 -9.76 -15.06 -6.64
C ASN A 46 -8.60 -14.35 -7.30
N LYS A 47 -8.72 -13.04 -7.51
CA LYS A 47 -7.72 -12.22 -8.18
C LYS A 47 -6.92 -11.46 -7.13
N THR A 48 -5.60 -11.39 -7.27
CA THR A 48 -4.73 -10.82 -6.23
C THR A 48 -3.80 -9.76 -6.79
N CYS A 49 -3.72 -8.65 -6.08
CA CYS A 49 -2.72 -7.61 -6.26
C CYS A 49 -2.18 -7.16 -4.90
N CYS A 50 -1.01 -6.54 -4.91
CA CYS A 50 -0.40 -5.92 -3.75
C CYS A 50 -0.06 -4.46 -4.05
N PHE A 51 -0.04 -3.65 -3.00
CA PHE A 51 0.44 -2.28 -3.07
C PHE A 51 1.86 -2.25 -2.50
N ALA A 52 2.84 -1.90 -3.33
CA ALA A 52 4.23 -1.81 -2.96
C ALA A 52 4.61 -0.35 -2.69
N MET A 53 5.43 -0.13 -1.66
CA MET A 53 6.02 1.16 -1.34
C MET A 53 7.54 0.99 -1.24
N PRO A 54 8.35 1.89 -1.82
CA PRO A 54 9.80 1.85 -1.66
C PRO A 54 10.20 1.91 -0.18
N ARG A 55 11.11 1.04 0.22
CA ARG A 55 11.60 0.98 1.60
C ARG A 55 12.15 2.32 2.09
N THR A 56 12.83 3.05 1.21
CA THR A 56 13.37 4.39 1.49
C THR A 56 12.28 5.40 1.88
N VAL A 57 11.08 5.29 1.31
CA VAL A 57 9.94 6.15 1.63
C VAL A 57 9.36 5.77 3.00
N THR A 58 9.19 4.46 3.27
CA THR A 58 8.70 4.00 4.58
C THR A 58 9.68 4.33 5.72
N GLU A 59 10.98 4.29 5.47
CA GLU A 59 12.01 4.69 6.43
C GLU A 59 11.95 6.19 6.76
N GLN A 60 11.66 7.05 5.77
CA GLN A 60 11.47 8.49 6.00
C GLN A 60 10.24 8.77 6.87
N LEU A 61 9.20 7.95 6.75
CA LEU A 61 8.02 7.98 7.63
C LEU A 61 8.27 7.37 9.01
N ARG A 62 9.50 6.89 9.29
CA ARG A 62 9.87 6.17 10.51
C ARG A 62 8.99 4.94 10.77
N MET A 63 8.48 4.34 9.70
CA MET A 63 7.80 3.06 9.79
C MET A 63 8.88 2.00 9.95
N GLU A 64 8.97 1.40 11.15
CA GLU A 64 9.89 0.30 11.39
C GLU A 64 9.49 -0.92 10.56
N ARG A 65 10.42 -1.88 10.40
CA ARG A 65 10.10 -3.19 9.83
C ARG A 65 8.97 -3.81 10.66
N MET A 66 7.75 -3.76 10.14
CA MET A 66 6.68 -4.58 10.67
C MET A 66 6.97 -6.00 10.20
N GLU A 67 7.50 -6.84 11.10
CA GLU A 67 7.57 -8.27 10.87
C GLU A 67 6.13 -8.76 10.82
N LEU A 68 5.63 -8.96 9.59
CA LEU A 68 4.37 -9.64 9.36
C LEU A 68 4.50 -11.04 9.98
N PRO A 69 3.57 -11.46 10.86
CA PRO A 69 3.60 -12.79 11.46
C PRO A 69 3.55 -13.92 10.43
#